data_AF-A0A952ILK4-F1
#
_entry.id   AF-A0A952ILK4-F1
#
_cell.length_a   1.000
_cell.length_b   1.000
_cell.length_c   1.000
_cell.angle_alpha   90.00
_cell.angle_beta   90.00
_cell.angle_gamma   90.00
#
_symmetry.space_group_name_H-M   'P 1'
#
loop_
_entity.id
_entity.type
_entity.pdbx_description
1 polymer ?
#
loop_
_entity_poly.entity_id
_entity_poly.type
_entity_poly.pdbx_seq_one_letter_code
_entity_poly.pdbx_strand_id
1 'polypeptide(L)'
;MTSAFPYTLHATQGHARAGTLQTPHGAIETPIFMPVATHSTVRTLTWPQVNSTGAQIVLSNAYHMYLRPGHRLVEKAGGLHTWMNWSKPILTDSGGFQVYSLAKHRKITDDGVKFKDPLSGESHFIGPKESMEIQNALGADIIMAFDECP
;
A
#
# COMPACT_ATOMS: atom_id res chain seq x y z
N MET A 1 9.54 -22.00 -13.38
CA MET A 1 8.98 -21.28 -12.21
C MET A 1 7.77 -20.52 -12.71
N THR A 2 6.56 -20.88 -12.27
CA THR A 2 5.37 -20.06 -12.50
C THR A 2 5.50 -18.79 -11.66
N SER A 3 5.41 -17.62 -12.29
CA SER A 3 5.40 -16.34 -11.57
C SER A 3 4.29 -16.35 -10.52
N ALA A 4 4.57 -15.92 -9.29
CA ALA A 4 3.57 -15.77 -8.23
C ALA A 4 2.50 -14.70 -8.58
N PHE A 5 2.84 -13.80 -9.52
CA PHE A 5 1.95 -12.76 -10.05
C PHE A 5 1.99 -12.81 -11.59
N PRO A 6 1.22 -13.71 -12.24
CA PRO A 6 1.20 -13.78 -13.69
C PRO A 6 0.44 -12.57 -14.27
N TYR A 7 1.02 -11.98 -15.31
CA TYR A 7 0.40 -10.93 -16.11
C TYR A 7 0.17 -11.44 -17.54
N THR A 8 -1.06 -11.36 -18.01
CA THR A 8 -1.45 -11.73 -19.38
C THR A 8 -1.72 -10.46 -20.17
N LEU A 9 -0.97 -10.23 -21.24
CA LEU A 9 -1.22 -9.16 -22.21
C LEU A 9 -2.27 -9.63 -23.22
N HIS A 10 -3.38 -8.91 -23.36
CA HIS A 10 -4.48 -9.25 -24.27
C HIS A 10 -4.40 -8.51 -25.60
N ALA A 11 -4.11 -7.21 -25.55
CA ALA A 11 -4.08 -6.36 -26.73
C ALA A 11 -3.11 -5.18 -26.56
N THR A 12 -2.67 -4.63 -27.70
CA THR A 12 -1.82 -3.43 -27.74
C THR A 12 -2.29 -2.49 -28.85
N GLN A 13 -2.12 -1.19 -28.63
CA GLN A 13 -2.29 -0.15 -29.66
C GLN A 13 -1.24 0.94 -29.42
N GLY A 14 -0.20 0.97 -30.25
CA GLY A 14 0.98 1.80 -29.98
C GLY A 14 1.62 1.42 -28.64
N HIS A 15 1.75 2.36 -27.71
CA HIS A 15 2.24 2.10 -26.34
C HIS A 15 1.14 1.70 -25.34
N ALA A 16 -0.14 1.77 -25.74
CA ALA A 16 -1.25 1.33 -24.89
C ALA A 16 -1.31 -0.19 -24.82
N ARG A 17 -1.63 -0.72 -23.64
CA ARG A 17 -1.67 -2.17 -23.36
C ARG A 17 -2.92 -2.46 -22.53
N ALA A 18 -3.67 -3.48 -22.95
CA ALA A 18 -4.76 -4.06 -22.17
C ALA A 18 -4.35 -5.47 -21.74
N GLY A 19 -4.53 -5.79 -20.47
CA GLY A 19 -4.08 -7.07 -19.90
C GLY A 19 -4.69 -7.35 -18.55
N THR A 20 -4.38 -8.50 -17.96
CA THR A 20 -4.85 -8.89 -16.62
C THR A 20 -3.70 -9.32 -15.74
N LEU A 21 -3.61 -8.74 -14.54
CA LEU A 21 -2.71 -9.16 -13.47
C LEU A 21 -3.48 -10.06 -12.50
N GLN A 22 -2.97 -11.26 -12.24
CA GLN A 22 -3.53 -12.13 -11.20
C GLN A 22 -2.83 -11.85 -9.87
N THR A 23 -3.62 -11.82 -8.79
CA THR A 23 -3.13 -11.65 -7.41
C THR A 23 -3.84 -12.65 -6.49
N PRO A 24 -3.35 -12.89 -5.26
CA PRO A 24 -3.99 -13.78 -4.31
C PRO A 24 -5.47 -13.46 -4.02
N HIS A 25 -5.86 -12.18 -4.05
CA HIS A 25 -7.23 -11.74 -3.74
C HIS A 25 -8.07 -11.36 -4.96
N GLY A 26 -7.60 -11.66 -6.19
CA GLY A 26 -8.40 -11.48 -7.40
C GLY A 26 -7.62 -11.00 -8.61
N ALA A 27 -8.28 -11.02 -9.76
CA ALA A 27 -7.74 -10.50 -11.02
C ALA A 27 -7.94 -8.98 -11.12
N ILE A 28 -6.98 -8.30 -11.74
CA ILE A 28 -7.03 -6.85 -12.03
C ILE A 28 -6.85 -6.66 -13.53
N GLU A 29 -7.85 -6.06 -14.18
CA GLU A 29 -7.77 -5.64 -15.57
C GLU A 29 -6.99 -4.33 -15.67
N THR A 30 -6.08 -4.24 -16.64
CA THR A 30 -5.22 -3.09 -16.88
C THR A 30 -5.56 -2.46 -18.23
N PRO A 31 -5.55 -1.12 -18.38
CA PRO A 31 -5.14 -0.13 -17.37
C PRO A 31 -6.15 0.04 -16.23
N ILE A 32 -5.66 0.28 -15.02
CA ILE A 32 -6.48 0.38 -13.81
C ILE A 32 -6.19 1.69 -13.07
N PHE A 33 -7.25 2.27 -12.49
CA PHE A 33 -7.13 3.34 -11.50
C PHE A 33 -7.33 2.76 -10.10
N MET A 34 -6.51 3.19 -9.14
CA MET A 34 -6.55 2.73 -7.75
C MET A 34 -7.06 3.84 -6.83
N PRO A 35 -8.25 3.70 -6.20
CA PRO A 35 -8.66 4.58 -5.13
C PRO A 35 -7.67 4.51 -3.95
N VAL A 36 -7.38 5.66 -3.35
CA VAL A 36 -6.47 5.76 -2.20
C VAL A 36 -7.25 5.67 -0.90
N ALA A 37 -6.88 4.70 -0.07
CA ALA A 37 -7.42 4.43 1.26
C ALA A 37 -6.42 4.86 2.34
N THR A 38 -6.48 6.13 2.75
CA THR A 38 -5.66 6.66 3.84
C THR A 38 -6.29 6.28 5.19
N HIS A 39 -5.51 5.70 6.10
CA HIS A 39 -6.01 5.12 7.37
C HIS A 39 -7.12 4.07 7.15
N SER A 40 -6.91 3.13 6.22
CA SER A 40 -7.84 2.03 5.95
C SER A 40 -9.24 2.45 5.49
N THR A 41 -9.41 3.66 4.93
CA THR A 41 -10.69 4.12 4.39
C THR A 41 -10.49 5.00 3.15
N VAL A 42 -11.36 4.82 2.16
CA VAL A 42 -11.50 5.80 1.08
C VAL A 42 -12.33 6.95 1.61
N ARG A 43 -11.77 8.16 1.62
CA ARG A 43 -12.40 9.33 2.24
C ARG A 43 -13.84 9.49 1.73
N THR A 44 -14.78 9.66 2.66
CA THR A 44 -16.24 9.83 2.43
C THR A 44 -16.98 8.63 1.84
N LEU A 45 -16.34 7.48 1.60
CA LEU A 45 -16.99 6.32 0.97
C LEU A 45 -16.88 5.08 1.87
N THR A 46 -17.98 4.33 1.95
CA THR A 46 -18.00 2.98 2.52
C THR A 46 -17.46 1.96 1.51
N TRP A 47 -16.94 0.83 1.99
CA TRP A 47 -16.46 -0.24 1.11
C TRP A 47 -17.51 -0.79 0.13
N PRO A 48 -18.81 -0.92 0.48
CA PRO A 48 -19.84 -1.21 -0.50
C PRO A 48 -19.95 -0.15 -1.61
N GLN A 49 -19.84 1.14 -1.29
CA GLN A 49 -19.83 2.20 -2.30
C GLN A 49 -18.60 2.10 -3.19
N VAL A 50 -17.41 1.91 -2.63
CA VAL A 50 -16.17 1.69 -3.41
C VAL A 50 -16.33 0.48 -4.33
N ASN A 51 -16.86 -0.64 -3.83
CA ASN A 51 -17.13 -1.83 -4.63
C ASN A 51 -18.10 -1.57 -5.78
N SER A 52 -19.16 -0.79 -5.55
CA SER A 52 -20.15 -0.46 -6.57
C SER A 52 -19.60 0.37 -7.74
N THR A 53 -18.44 1.03 -7.56
CA THR A 53 -17.75 1.74 -8.66
C THR A 53 -17.06 0.82 -9.65
N GLY A 54 -16.96 -0.49 -9.34
CA GLY A 54 -16.17 -1.44 -10.13
C GLY A 54 -14.69 -1.48 -9.77
N ALA A 55 -14.24 -0.79 -8.71
CA ALA A 55 -12.86 -0.85 -8.25
C ALA A 55 -12.43 -2.31 -8.02
N GLN A 56 -11.32 -2.69 -8.67
CA GLN A 56 -10.72 -4.02 -8.59
C GLN A 56 -9.54 -4.06 -7.62
N ILE A 57 -8.99 -2.91 -7.24
CA ILE A 57 -7.85 -2.79 -6.33
C ILE A 57 -7.89 -1.42 -5.65
N VAL A 58 -7.36 -1.32 -4.44
CA VAL A 58 -7.13 -0.05 -3.74
C VAL A 58 -5.67 0.09 -3.30
N LEU A 59 -5.24 1.33 -3.13
CA LEU A 59 -3.96 1.66 -2.51
C LEU A 59 -4.18 1.96 -1.02
N SER A 60 -3.51 1.26 -0.12
CA SER A 60 -3.48 1.55 1.32
C SER A 60 -2.13 2.14 1.71
N ASN A 61 -2.15 3.17 2.55
CA ASN A 61 -0.92 3.86 2.90
C ASN A 61 -0.18 3.18 4.08
N ALA A 62 1.00 2.61 3.83
CA ALA A 62 1.74 1.89 4.87
C ALA A 62 2.23 2.81 5.99
N TYR A 63 2.63 4.05 5.67
CA TYR A 63 3.10 5.02 6.68
C TYR A 63 2.00 5.35 7.70
N HIS A 64 0.79 5.64 7.23
CA HIS A 64 -0.34 5.91 8.12
C HIS A 64 -0.69 4.69 8.95
N MET A 65 -0.76 3.50 8.34
CA MET A 65 -1.07 2.26 9.05
C MET A 65 0.00 1.85 10.07
N TYR A 66 1.27 2.15 9.78
CA TYR A 66 2.39 1.95 10.69
C TYR A 66 2.25 2.81 11.95
N LEU A 67 1.95 4.10 11.79
CA LEU A 67 1.80 5.00 12.93
C LEU A 67 0.49 4.74 13.69
N ARG A 68 -0.61 4.56 12.96
CA ARG A 68 -1.96 4.41 13.53
C ARG A 68 -2.81 3.55 12.58
N PRO A 69 -3.24 2.36 13.01
CA PRO A 69 -3.26 1.82 14.37
C PRO A 69 -1.96 1.09 14.81
N GLY A 70 -1.01 0.89 13.89
CA GLY A 70 0.15 0.03 14.10
C GLY A 70 0.04 -1.28 13.33
N HIS A 71 1.00 -1.56 12.46
CA HIS A 71 1.02 -2.75 11.59
C HIS A 71 0.88 -4.08 12.35
N ARG A 72 1.47 -4.22 13.55
CA ARG A 72 1.32 -5.42 14.40
C ARG A 72 -0.10 -5.64 14.94
N LEU A 73 -0.86 -4.57 15.16
CA LEU A 73 -2.26 -4.69 15.57
C LEU A 73 -3.12 -5.14 14.39
N VAL A 74 -2.85 -4.60 13.19
CA VAL A 74 -3.51 -5.02 11.95
C VAL A 74 -3.22 -6.49 11.65
N GLU A 75 -1.95 -6.92 11.78
CA GLU A 75 -1.53 -8.32 11.63
C GLU A 75 -2.35 -9.25 12.54
N LYS A 76 -2.43 -8.91 13.84
CA LYS A 76 -3.23 -9.66 14.83
C LYS A 76 -4.72 -9.69 14.52
N ALA A 77 -5.24 -8.67 13.83
CA ALA A 77 -6.63 -8.59 13.41
C ALA A 77 -6.93 -9.37 12.11
N GLY A 78 -5.93 -10.02 11.51
CA GLY A 78 -6.08 -10.79 10.26
C GLY A 78 -5.57 -10.08 9.01
N GLY A 79 -4.81 -9.00 9.15
CA GLY A 79 -4.27 -8.22 8.04
C GLY A 79 -5.21 -7.13 7.51
N LEU A 80 -4.75 -6.39 6.50
CA LEU A 80 -5.47 -5.24 5.96
C LEU A 80 -6.83 -5.60 5.38
N HIS A 81 -6.94 -6.73 4.66
CA HIS A 81 -8.21 -7.15 4.05
C HIS A 81 -9.30 -7.33 5.10
N THR A 82 -9.00 -8.02 6.21
CA THR A 82 -9.93 -8.19 7.33
C THR A 82 -10.19 -6.87 8.05
N TRP A 83 -9.12 -6.10 8.34
CA TRP A 83 -9.23 -4.81 9.03
C TRP A 83 -10.11 -3.80 8.27
N MET A 84 -10.01 -3.78 6.94
CA MET A 84 -10.77 -2.89 6.06
C MET A 84 -12.11 -3.48 5.65
N ASN A 85 -12.37 -4.77 5.87
CA ASN A 85 -13.49 -5.48 5.21
C ASN A 85 -13.47 -5.29 3.68
N TRP A 86 -12.28 -5.45 3.10
CA TRP A 86 -12.02 -5.38 1.65
C TRP A 86 -11.42 -6.70 1.19
N SER A 87 -12.19 -7.49 0.44
CA SER A 87 -11.82 -8.84 0.01
C SER A 87 -11.10 -8.90 -1.34
N LYS A 88 -10.79 -7.73 -1.92
CA LYS A 88 -10.17 -7.57 -3.23
C LYS A 88 -8.69 -7.15 -3.07
N PRO A 89 -7.91 -7.12 -4.15
CA PRO A 89 -6.50 -6.75 -4.10
C PRO A 89 -6.22 -5.41 -3.40
N ILE A 90 -5.11 -5.37 -2.66
CA ILE A 90 -4.57 -4.18 -2.01
C ILE A 90 -3.11 -3.97 -2.43
N LEU A 91 -2.78 -2.75 -2.85
CA LEU A 91 -1.40 -2.30 -2.96
C LEU A 91 -1.05 -1.45 -1.74
N THR A 92 0.11 -1.67 -1.13
CA THR A 92 0.67 -0.74 -0.13
C THR A 92 1.84 0.04 -0.72
N ASP A 93 1.86 1.34 -0.48
CA ASP A 93 3.06 2.12 -0.75
C ASP A 93 4.14 1.86 0.31
N SER A 94 5.37 2.30 0.03
CA SER A 94 6.52 2.03 0.90
C SER A 94 6.54 2.89 2.17
N GLY A 95 5.77 3.98 2.18
CA GLY A 95 5.82 5.05 3.16
C GLY A 95 6.95 6.07 2.97
N GLY A 96 7.88 5.83 2.04
CA GLY A 96 9.05 6.70 1.82
C GLY A 96 8.66 8.13 1.44
N PHE A 97 7.71 8.27 0.52
CA PHE A 97 7.21 9.57 0.07
C PHE A 97 6.56 10.38 1.20
N GLN A 98 5.81 9.76 2.10
CA GLN A 98 5.14 10.45 3.21
C GLN A 98 6.12 10.87 4.28
N VAL A 99 7.09 10.01 4.61
CA VAL A 99 8.17 10.39 5.52
C VAL A 99 8.94 11.57 4.93
N TYR A 100 9.19 11.58 3.62
CA TYR A 100 9.85 12.71 2.97
C TYR A 100 8.98 13.98 2.93
N SER A 101 7.69 13.87 2.64
CA SER A 101 6.83 15.04 2.40
C SER A 101 6.24 15.63 3.68
N LEU A 102 5.97 14.82 4.71
CA LEU A 102 5.18 15.22 5.88
C LEU A 102 6.01 15.39 7.16
N ALA A 103 7.17 14.74 7.27
CA ALA A 103 8.01 14.87 8.46
C ALA A 103 8.88 16.14 8.39
N LYS A 104 8.46 17.19 9.09
CA LYS A 104 9.24 18.44 9.29
C LYS A 104 10.59 18.20 9.98
N HIS A 105 10.68 17.16 10.81
CA HIS A 105 11.87 16.79 11.57
C HIS A 105 12.36 15.40 11.16
N ARG A 106 12.81 15.28 9.91
CA ARG A 106 13.40 14.05 9.38
C ARG A 106 14.92 14.17 9.24
N LYS A 107 15.59 13.04 9.41
CA LYS A 107 17.01 12.86 9.08
C LYS A 107 17.11 11.66 8.14
N ILE A 108 17.51 11.92 6.90
CA ILE A 108 17.75 10.92 5.87
C ILE A 108 19.21 10.47 5.98
N THR A 109 19.41 9.16 5.86
CA THR A 109 20.70 8.46 5.84
C THR A 109 20.64 7.35 4.81
N ASP A 110 21.77 6.81 4.39
CA ASP A 110 21.83 5.69 3.44
C ASP A 110 21.02 4.47 3.92
N ASP A 111 20.91 4.28 5.24
CA ASP A 111 20.15 3.18 5.85
C ASP A 111 18.62 3.39 5.83
N GLY A 112 18.15 4.63 5.61
CA GLY A 112 16.74 4.98 5.70
C GLY A 112 16.50 6.33 6.37
N VAL A 113 15.28 6.53 6.88
CA VAL A 113 14.83 7.83 7.40
C VAL A 113 14.41 7.75 8.85
N LYS A 114 15.00 8.61 9.69
CA LYS A 114 14.56 8.87 11.06
C LYS A 114 13.60 10.05 11.06
N PHE A 115 12.47 9.95 11.74
CA PHE A 115 11.50 11.03 11.84
C PHE A 115 10.78 11.02 13.19
N LYS A 116 10.08 12.12 13.51
CA LYS A 116 9.19 12.18 14.67
C LYS A 116 7.73 12.08 14.24
N ASP A 117 6.93 11.29 14.93
CA ASP A 117 5.47 11.30 14.76
C ASP A 117 4.96 12.72 15.09
N PRO A 118 4.27 13.40 14.16
CA PRO A 118 3.77 14.74 14.39
C PRO A 118 2.77 14.86 15.54
N LEU A 119 2.11 13.76 15.94
CA LEU A 119 1.12 13.74 16.99
C LEU A 119 1.70 13.33 18.36
N SER A 120 2.47 12.24 18.44
CA SER A 120 3.04 11.77 19.72
C SER A 120 4.41 12.37 20.05
N GLY A 121 5.15 12.84 19.04
CA GLY A 121 6.54 13.28 19.17
C GLY A 121 7.56 12.13 19.27
N GLU A 122 7.12 10.87 19.25
CA GLU A 122 7.97 9.69 19.30
C GLU A 122 8.88 9.63 18.07
N SER A 123 10.11 9.14 18.26
CA SER A 123 11.08 8.98 17.17
C SER A 123 10.99 7.60 16.55
N HIS A 124 10.84 7.56 15.23
CA HIS A 124 10.74 6.35 14.43
C HIS A 124 11.87 6.29 13.41
N PHE A 125 12.15 5.08 12.94
CA PHE A 125 13.06 4.81 11.83
C PHE A 125 12.37 3.87 10.83
N ILE A 126 12.45 4.22 9.55
CA ILE A 126 12.01 3.35 8.46
C ILE A 126 13.13 3.32 7.40
N GLY A 127 13.69 2.13 7.19
CA GLY A 127 14.52 1.81 6.04
C GLY A 127 13.88 0.72 5.16
N PRO A 128 14.64 0.15 4.20
CA PRO A 128 14.14 -0.90 3.32
C PRO A 128 13.63 -2.13 4.08
N LYS A 129 14.35 -2.55 5.13
CA LYS A 129 13.97 -3.73 5.93
C LYS A 129 12.67 -3.50 6.69
N GLU A 130 12.58 -2.35 7.38
CA GLU A 130 11.41 -1.99 8.18
C GLU A 130 10.19 -1.80 7.29
N SER A 131 10.34 -1.16 6.12
CA SER A 131 9.24 -1.00 5.15
C SER A 131 8.71 -2.36 4.67
N MET A 132 9.60 -3.33 4.37
CA MET A 132 9.18 -4.68 4.02
C MET A 132 8.49 -5.39 5.19
N GLU A 133 9.01 -5.29 6.41
CA GLU A 133 8.39 -5.88 7.60
C GLU A 133 6.98 -5.33 7.84
N ILE A 134 6.82 -4.01 7.74
CA ILE A 134 5.54 -3.32 7.90
C ILE A 134 4.55 -3.82 6.84
N GLN A 135 4.91 -3.78 5.56
CA GLN A 135 4.00 -4.16 4.48
C GLN A 135 3.63 -5.66 4.51
N ASN A 136 4.57 -6.53 4.92
CA ASN A 136 4.27 -7.94 5.12
C ASN A 136 3.29 -8.17 6.28
N ALA A 137 3.47 -7.49 7.41
CA ALA A 137 2.56 -7.58 8.56
C ALA A 137 1.17 -7.02 8.22
N LEU A 138 1.10 -6.00 7.35
CA LEU A 138 -0.15 -5.49 6.81
C LEU A 138 -0.83 -6.48 5.86
N GLY A 139 -0.09 -7.38 5.22
CA GLY A 139 -0.64 -8.46 4.39
C GLY A 139 -1.22 -7.99 3.05
N ALA A 140 -0.62 -6.96 2.43
CA ALA A 140 -1.05 -6.49 1.11
C ALA A 140 -0.64 -7.44 -0.03
N ASP A 141 -1.37 -7.42 -1.15
CA ASP A 141 -1.08 -8.24 -2.33
C ASP A 141 0.15 -7.72 -3.08
N ILE A 142 0.26 -6.41 -3.23
CA ILE A 142 1.36 -5.76 -3.94
C ILE A 142 2.03 -4.79 -2.96
N ILE A 143 3.32 -5.00 -2.71
CA ILE A 143 4.11 -4.17 -1.79
C ILE A 143 5.16 -3.40 -2.57
N MET A 144 5.29 -2.10 -2.28
CA MET A 144 6.22 -1.23 -2.97
C MET A 144 7.58 -1.24 -2.28
N ALA A 145 8.66 -1.32 -3.06
CA ALA A 145 10.01 -1.17 -2.54
C ALA A 145 10.20 0.19 -1.87
N PHE A 146 10.99 0.24 -0.81
CA PHE A 146 11.35 1.50 -0.16
C PHE A 146 12.27 2.33 -1.04
N ASP A 147 11.93 3.61 -1.17
CA ASP A 147 12.56 4.54 -2.09
C ASP A 147 12.68 5.94 -1.48
N GLU A 148 13.64 6.70 -2.00
CA GLU A 148 13.80 8.13 -1.73
C GLU A 148 13.26 8.92 -2.93
N CYS A 149 12.23 9.71 -2.69
CA CYS A 149 11.68 10.63 -3.69
C CYS A 149 12.40 11.99 -3.55
N PRO A 150 13.22 12.42 -4.52
CA PRO A 150 13.96 13.69 -4.46
C PRO A 150 13.05 14.93 -4.51
#